data_AF-A0A091CDF4-F1
#
_entry.id   AF-A0A091CDF4-F1
#
_cell.length_a   1.000
_cell.length_b   1.000
_cell.length_c   1.000
_cell.angle_alpha   90.00
_cell.angle_beta   90.00
_cell.angle_gamma   90.00
#
_symmetry.space_group_name_H-M   'P 1'
#
loop_
_entity.id
_entity.type
_entity.pdbx_description
1 polymer ?
#
loop_
_entity_poly.entity_id
_entity_poly.type
_entity_poly.pdbx_seq_one_letter_code
_entity_poly.pdbx_strand_id
1 'polypeptide(L)'
;MEIRLARIDDRLIHGQVTTSWTKRTDINRIIVVSDTVAFDHLSKFLLQQAAPPGINANVVTVQRMLEAFNSQLFKTQKVMLLFTNPQDVEKLVRGGIQLKSLNIGGMRFENGKQMITNFVSVNEKDQTSFHFLAKQGIELEVRKVPTDRKVNLIDLLDKKEKAK
;
A
#
# COMPACT_ATOMS: atom_id res chain seq x y z
N MET A 1 -12.38 -12.42 -0.12
CA MET A 1 -11.01 -12.03 -0.46
C MET A 1 -10.16 -12.11 0.79
N GLU A 2 -8.95 -12.66 0.71
CA GLU A 2 -8.01 -12.65 1.84
C GLU A 2 -6.89 -11.65 1.56
N ILE A 3 -6.85 -10.53 2.30
CA ILE A 3 -5.77 -9.55 2.18
C ILE A 3 -4.59 -10.04 3.02
N ARG A 4 -3.54 -10.52 2.34
CA ARG A 4 -2.30 -11.00 2.98
C ARG A 4 -1.30 -9.87 3.22
N LEU A 5 -1.38 -8.80 2.43
CA LEU A 5 -0.53 -7.62 2.56
C LEU A 5 -1.25 -6.39 1.99
N ALA A 6 -1.25 -5.29 2.73
CA ALA A 6 -1.51 -3.95 2.20
C ALA A 6 -0.21 -3.16 2.24
N ARG A 7 0.20 -2.56 1.11
CA ARG A 7 1.48 -1.85 1.00
C ARG A 7 1.35 -0.54 0.24
N ILE A 8 1.98 0.51 0.77
CA ILE A 8 2.21 1.78 0.07
C ILE A 8 3.61 1.74 -0.56
N ASP A 9 3.67 1.85 -1.89
CA ASP A 9 4.90 2.03 -2.66
C ASP A 9 4.59 2.81 -3.94
N ASP A 10 5.12 4.03 -4.07
CA ASP A 10 4.89 4.89 -5.25
C ASP A 10 5.31 4.26 -6.58
N ARG A 11 6.23 3.28 -6.54
CA ARG A 11 6.70 2.57 -7.73
C ARG A 11 5.87 1.33 -8.05
N LEU A 12 4.86 1.02 -7.23
CA LEU A 12 3.91 -0.07 -7.42
C LEU A 12 4.60 -1.43 -7.65
N ILE A 13 4.47 -2.00 -8.85
CA ILE A 13 5.08 -3.28 -9.20
C ILE A 13 6.44 -3.01 -9.84
N HIS A 14 7.50 -3.20 -9.04
CA HIS A 14 8.87 -2.99 -9.51
C HIS A 14 9.88 -3.96 -8.87
N GLY A 15 10.93 -4.24 -9.64
CA GLY A 15 12.14 -4.93 -9.24
C GLY A 15 11.94 -6.25 -8.49
N GLN A 16 12.95 -6.64 -7.70
CA GLN A 16 12.89 -7.84 -6.87
C GLN A 16 12.08 -7.64 -5.58
N VAL A 17 11.70 -6.40 -5.26
CA VAL A 17 10.94 -6.08 -4.05
C VAL A 17 9.57 -6.74 -4.11
N THR A 18 8.83 -6.55 -5.20
CA THR A 18 7.50 -7.15 -5.37
C THR A 18 7.59 -8.68 -5.29
N THR A 19 8.54 -9.29 -5.99
CA THR A 19 8.79 -10.74 -5.98
C THR A 19 9.12 -11.28 -4.59
N SER A 20 9.88 -10.53 -3.77
CA SER A 20 10.19 -10.94 -2.40
C SER A 20 8.95 -10.97 -1.52
N TRP A 21 8.06 -9.98 -1.67
CA TRP A 21 6.79 -9.92 -0.96
C TRP A 21 5.82 -10.98 -1.42
N THR A 22 5.72 -11.25 -2.72
CA THR A 22 4.80 -12.28 -3.24
C THR A 22 5.15 -13.67 -2.67
N LYS A 23 6.44 -14.03 -2.66
CA LYS A 23 6.93 -15.27 -2.05
C LYS A 23 6.68 -15.33 -0.54
N ARG A 24 6.97 -14.24 0.19
CA ARG A 24 6.80 -14.21 1.66
C ARG A 24 5.34 -14.34 2.09
N THR A 25 4.43 -13.74 1.33
CA THR A 25 3.02 -13.60 1.70
C THR A 25 2.10 -14.64 1.07
N ASP A 26 2.65 -15.48 0.18
CA ASP A 26 1.91 -16.54 -0.53
C ASP A 26 0.66 -15.99 -1.23
N ILE A 27 0.80 -14.84 -1.88
CA ILE A 27 -0.28 -14.23 -2.67
C ILE A 27 -0.34 -14.85 -4.08
N ASN A 28 -1.52 -14.80 -4.68
CA ASN A 28 -1.74 -15.17 -6.09
C ASN A 28 -2.28 -14.00 -6.93
N ARG A 29 -2.52 -12.85 -6.31
CA ARG A 29 -3.01 -11.64 -6.98
C ARG A 29 -2.47 -10.36 -6.33
N ILE A 30 -2.12 -9.40 -7.17
CA ILE A 30 -1.83 -8.02 -6.81
C ILE A 30 -2.96 -7.13 -7.33
N ILE A 31 -3.50 -6.28 -6.47
CA ILE A 31 -4.48 -5.27 -6.86
C ILE A 31 -3.89 -3.90 -6.52
N VAL A 32 -3.55 -3.13 -7.55
CA VAL A 32 -3.20 -1.72 -7.43
C VAL A 32 -4.50 -0.93 -7.31
N VAL A 33 -4.65 -0.19 -6.23
CA VAL A 33 -5.82 0.65 -5.97
C VAL A 33 -5.41 2.10 -6.12
N SER A 34 -5.78 2.71 -7.24
CA SER A 34 -5.51 4.12 -7.52
C SER A 34 -6.39 4.59 -8.66
N ASP A 35 -7.17 5.66 -8.43
CA ASP A 35 -8.02 6.23 -9.47
C ASP A 35 -7.19 6.76 -10.63
N THR A 36 -6.09 7.47 -10.35
CA THR A 36 -5.19 8.02 -11.38
C THR A 36 -4.61 6.94 -12.28
N VAL A 37 -4.10 5.84 -11.71
CA VAL A 37 -3.49 4.76 -12.49
C VAL A 37 -4.55 3.92 -13.20
N ALA A 38 -5.75 3.81 -12.66
CA ALA A 38 -6.84 3.06 -13.28
C ALA A 38 -7.31 3.66 -14.62
N PHE A 39 -7.18 4.97 -14.79
CA PHE A 39 -7.54 5.69 -16.02
C PHE A 39 -6.37 5.89 -17.00
N ASP A 40 -5.14 5.58 -16.60
CA ASP A 40 -3.97 5.58 -17.50
C ASP A 40 -3.78 4.19 -18.12
N HIS A 41 -4.19 4.05 -19.38
CA HIS A 41 -4.11 2.79 -20.13
C HIS A 41 -2.69 2.25 -20.25
N LEU A 42 -1.70 3.13 -20.47
CA LEU A 42 -0.31 2.72 -20.63
C LEU A 42 0.26 2.24 -19.30
N SER A 43 0.10 3.03 -18.23
CA SER A 43 0.56 2.65 -16.90
C SER A 43 -0.09 1.36 -16.42
N LYS A 44 -1.40 1.20 -16.64
CA LYS A 44 -2.12 -0.04 -16.32
C LYS A 44 -1.56 -1.24 -17.07
N PHE A 45 -1.34 -1.13 -18.38
CA PHE A 45 -0.76 -2.20 -19.18
C PHE A 45 0.65 -2.57 -18.69
N LEU A 46 1.52 -1.59 -18.46
CA LEU A 46 2.89 -1.82 -17.99
C LEU A 46 2.92 -2.51 -16.62
N LEU A 47 2.05 -2.11 -15.69
CA LEU A 47 1.95 -2.76 -14.37
C LEU A 47 1.49 -4.21 -14.48
N GLN A 48 0.58 -4.51 -15.42
CA GLN A 48 0.15 -5.89 -15.67
C GLN A 48 1.29 -6.74 -16.23
N GLN A 49 2.12 -6.20 -17.11
CA GLN A 49 3.31 -6.88 -17.63
C GLN A 49 4.43 -7.03 -16.60
N ALA A 50 4.52 -6.12 -15.64
CA ALA A 50 5.51 -6.16 -14.57
C ALA A 50 5.21 -7.20 -13.47
N ALA A 51 4.01 -7.80 -13.49
CA ALA A 51 3.59 -8.77 -12.49
C ALA A 51 4.53 -10.00 -12.44
N PRO A 52 4.91 -10.48 -11.24
CA PRO A 52 5.73 -11.69 -11.13
C PRO A 52 5.06 -12.92 -11.78
N PRO A 53 5.83 -13.89 -12.29
CA PRO A 53 5.28 -15.10 -12.89
C PRO A 53 4.30 -15.82 -11.95
N GLY A 54 3.14 -16.22 -12.49
CA GLY A 54 2.08 -16.89 -11.74
C GLY A 54 1.22 -15.98 -10.87
N ILE A 55 1.47 -14.66 -10.86
CA ILE A 55 0.69 -13.67 -10.09
C ILE A 55 -0.16 -12.83 -11.05
N ASN A 56 -1.46 -12.78 -10.81
CA ASN A 56 -2.35 -11.90 -11.56
C ASN A 56 -2.25 -10.47 -11.05
N ALA A 57 -2.17 -9.47 -11.93
CA ALA A 57 -2.19 -8.06 -11.55
C ALA A 57 -3.42 -7.33 -12.13
N ASN A 58 -4.07 -6.53 -11.30
CA ASN A 58 -5.15 -5.64 -11.70
C ASN A 58 -4.93 -4.24 -11.16
N VAL A 59 -5.35 -3.24 -11.93
CA VAL A 59 -5.45 -1.85 -11.48
C VAL A 59 -6.92 -1.47 -11.45
N VAL A 60 -7.38 -0.97 -10.31
CA VAL A 60 -8.77 -0.60 -10.06
C VAL A 60 -8.86 0.74 -9.34
N THR A 61 -10.02 1.39 -9.46
CA THR A 61 -10.37 2.57 -8.67
C THR A 61 -10.66 2.17 -7.21
N VAL A 62 -10.62 3.15 -6.31
CA VAL A 62 -10.99 2.97 -4.90
C VAL A 62 -12.42 2.45 -4.78
N GLN A 63 -13.35 3.05 -5.52
CA GLN A 63 -14.75 2.63 -5.55
C GLN A 63 -14.89 1.18 -6.03
N ARG A 64 -14.20 0.81 -7.11
CA ARG A 64 -14.26 -0.55 -7.65
C ARG A 64 -13.70 -1.58 -6.67
N MET A 65 -12.68 -1.21 -5.89
CA MET A 65 -12.13 -2.06 -4.84
C MET A 65 -13.16 -2.33 -3.74
N LEU A 66 -13.90 -1.31 -3.29
CA LEU A 66 -14.98 -1.45 -2.31
C LEU A 66 -16.08 -2.42 -2.79
N GLU A 67 -16.50 -2.28 -4.04
CA GLU A 67 -17.49 -3.19 -4.66
C GLU A 67 -16.96 -4.63 -4.77
N ALA A 68 -15.69 -4.80 -5.17
CA ALA A 68 -15.09 -6.09 -5.41
C ALA A 68 -14.77 -6.86 -4.11
N PHE A 69 -14.56 -6.17 -2.99
CA PHE A 69 -14.11 -6.78 -1.74
C PHE A 69 -15.03 -7.91 -1.25
N ASN A 70 -16.35 -7.70 -1.34
CA ASN A 70 -17.37 -8.65 -0.93
C ASN A 70 -17.82 -9.62 -2.05
N SER A 71 -17.24 -9.50 -3.25
CA SER A 71 -17.63 -10.36 -4.37
C SER A 71 -17.18 -11.81 -4.16
N GLN A 72 -18.08 -12.75 -4.48
CA GLN A 72 -17.80 -14.18 -4.38
C GLN A 72 -16.63 -14.63 -5.27
N LEU A 73 -16.37 -13.90 -6.35
CA LEU A 73 -15.27 -14.18 -7.28
C LEU A 73 -13.89 -14.14 -6.62
N PHE A 74 -13.74 -13.38 -5.52
CA PHE A 74 -12.47 -13.23 -4.82
C PHE A 74 -12.36 -14.09 -3.57
N LYS A 75 -13.27 -15.05 -3.32
CA LYS A 75 -13.23 -15.90 -2.11
C LYS A 75 -11.93 -16.68 -1.96
N THR A 76 -11.35 -17.18 -3.06
CA THR A 76 -10.12 -17.99 -3.07
C THR A 76 -8.85 -17.17 -3.32
N GLN A 77 -8.97 -15.85 -3.48
CA GLN A 77 -7.85 -15.00 -3.87
C GLN A 77 -7.11 -14.51 -2.62
N LYS A 78 -5.80 -14.77 -2.61
CA LYS A 78 -4.84 -14.27 -1.62
C LYS A 78 -4.19 -13.03 -2.21
N VAL A 79 -4.56 -11.86 -1.69
CA VAL A 79 -4.34 -10.58 -2.35
C VAL A 79 -3.29 -9.75 -1.63
N MET A 80 -2.41 -9.13 -2.41
CA MET A 80 -1.65 -7.95 -2.03
C MET A 80 -2.32 -6.70 -2.58
N LEU A 81 -2.68 -5.77 -1.70
CA LEU A 81 -3.13 -4.44 -2.09
C LEU A 81 -1.92 -3.51 -2.19
N LEU A 82 -1.81 -2.81 -3.32
CA LEU A 82 -0.78 -1.80 -3.58
C LEU A 82 -1.42 -0.42 -3.73
N PHE A 83 -0.84 0.54 -3.02
CA PHE A 83 -1.26 1.94 -3.02
C PHE A 83 -0.07 2.84 -3.27
N THR A 84 -0.32 4.06 -3.75
CA THR A 84 0.70 5.12 -3.83
C THR A 84 0.65 6.03 -2.60
N ASN A 85 -0.48 6.09 -1.90
CA ASN A 85 -0.69 7.07 -0.85
C ASN A 85 -1.58 6.53 0.28
N PRO A 86 -1.49 7.09 1.51
CA PRO A 86 -2.31 6.64 2.64
C PRO A 86 -3.77 7.09 2.54
N GLN A 87 -4.10 8.11 1.76
CA GLN A 87 -5.47 8.61 1.65
C GLN A 87 -6.39 7.58 0.97
N ASP A 88 -5.92 6.86 -0.03
CA ASP A 88 -6.70 5.80 -0.67
C ASP A 88 -6.91 4.61 0.28
N VAL A 89 -5.92 4.31 1.13
CA VAL A 89 -6.08 3.31 2.20
C VAL A 89 -7.14 3.77 3.21
N GLU A 90 -7.08 5.03 3.64
CA GLU A 90 -8.07 5.63 4.54
C GLU A 90 -9.49 5.54 3.96
N LYS A 91 -9.69 5.86 2.67
CA LYS A 91 -11.00 5.72 2.00
C LYS A 91 -11.50 4.27 2.06
N LEU A 92 -10.64 3.28 1.81
CA LEU A 92 -11.04 1.87 1.90
C LEU A 92 -11.44 1.46 3.32
N VAL A 93 -10.67 1.90 4.33
CA VAL A 93 -10.96 1.60 5.73
C VAL A 93 -12.27 2.25 6.17
N ARG A 94 -12.51 3.51 5.78
CA ARG A 94 -13.80 4.19 6.00
C ARG A 94 -14.97 3.50 5.29
N GLY A 95 -14.71 2.89 4.13
CA GLY A 95 -15.67 2.09 3.38
C GLY A 95 -15.92 0.68 3.95
N GLY A 96 -15.33 0.35 5.11
CA GLY A 96 -15.57 -0.90 5.82
C GLY A 96 -14.57 -2.03 5.56
N ILE A 97 -13.52 -1.79 4.75
CA ILE A 97 -12.45 -2.77 4.57
C ILE A 97 -11.53 -2.74 5.79
N GLN A 98 -11.50 -3.81 6.56
CA GLN A 98 -10.61 -3.94 7.71
C GLN A 98 -9.23 -4.46 7.29
N LEU A 99 -8.18 -3.79 7.78
CA LEU A 99 -6.78 -4.18 7.59
C LEU A 99 -6.15 -4.45 8.95
N LYS A 100 -5.33 -5.49 9.07
CA LYS A 100 -4.56 -5.75 10.31
C LYS A 100 -3.31 -4.88 10.40
N SER A 101 -2.62 -4.76 9.27
CA SER A 101 -1.36 -4.03 9.15
C SER A 101 -1.25 -3.38 7.78
N LEU A 102 -0.57 -2.24 7.73
CA LEU A 102 -0.19 -1.53 6.52
C LEU A 102 1.33 -1.39 6.47
N ASN A 103 1.93 -1.84 5.38
CA ASN A 103 3.35 -1.70 5.15
C ASN A 103 3.67 -0.45 4.32
N ILE A 104 4.59 0.38 4.79
CA ILE A 104 5.08 1.57 4.09
C ILE A 104 6.45 1.25 3.51
N GLY A 105 6.45 1.03 2.20
CA GLY A 105 7.58 0.52 1.44
C GLY A 105 8.38 1.57 0.69
N GLY A 106 7.71 2.64 0.28
CA GLY A 106 8.30 3.74 -0.47
C GLY A 106 7.32 4.87 -0.69
N MET A 107 7.65 6.05 -0.18
CA MET A 107 6.95 7.30 -0.50
C MET A 107 8.02 8.32 -0.90
N ARG A 108 8.03 8.70 -2.18
CA ARG A 108 9.07 9.53 -2.76
C ARG A 108 9.03 10.94 -2.17
N PHE A 109 10.18 11.59 -2.16
CA PHE A 109 10.26 12.99 -1.80
C PHE A 109 9.66 13.85 -2.91
N GLU A 110 8.85 14.82 -2.51
CA GLU A 110 8.28 15.86 -3.36
C GLU A 110 8.34 17.18 -2.60
N ASN A 111 8.33 18.31 -3.29
CA ASN A 111 8.32 19.62 -2.64
C ASN A 111 7.13 19.71 -1.67
N GLY A 112 7.42 20.11 -0.43
CA GLY A 112 6.42 20.16 0.66
C GLY A 112 6.28 18.86 1.47
N LYS A 113 6.98 17.77 1.13
CA LYS A 113 7.09 16.59 1.99
C LYS A 113 8.33 16.68 2.89
N GLN A 114 8.20 16.17 4.10
CA GLN A 114 9.29 15.99 5.04
C GLN A 114 9.78 14.55 4.99
N MET A 115 11.10 14.37 4.89
CA MET A 115 11.72 13.04 4.92
C MET A 115 11.62 12.45 6.33
N ILE A 116 11.04 11.26 6.45
CA ILE A 116 10.93 10.48 7.71
C ILE A 116 12.02 9.41 7.75
N THR A 117 12.19 8.69 6.64
CA THR A 117 13.31 7.78 6.39
C THR A 117 13.90 8.08 5.01
N ASN A 118 15.02 7.47 4.65
CA ASN A 118 15.64 7.63 3.33
C ASN A 118 14.78 7.14 2.14
N PHE A 119 13.59 6.58 2.38
CA PHE A 119 12.65 6.14 1.35
C PHE A 119 11.19 6.46 1.65
N VAL A 120 10.90 7.16 2.74
CA VAL A 120 9.55 7.57 3.12
C VAL A 120 9.57 9.05 3.43
N SER A 121 8.90 9.83 2.59
CA SER A 121 8.64 11.25 2.80
C SER A 121 7.13 11.47 2.87
N VAL A 122 6.69 12.33 3.79
CA VAL A 122 5.27 12.56 4.08
C VAL A 122 5.00 14.05 4.22
N ASN A 123 3.82 14.52 3.81
CA ASN A 123 3.32 15.84 4.17
C ASN A 123 2.27 15.75 5.31
N GLU A 124 1.68 16.87 5.68
CA GLU A 124 0.65 16.93 6.73
C GLU A 124 -0.59 16.08 6.40
N LYS A 125 -0.98 16.04 5.12
CA LYS A 125 -2.11 15.21 4.66
C LYS A 125 -1.82 13.73 4.82
N ASP A 126 -0.60 13.30 4.51
CA ASP A 126 -0.14 11.92 4.69
C ASP A 126 -0.14 11.56 6.18
N GLN A 127 0.40 12.43 7.03
CA GLN A 127 0.43 12.23 8.49
C GLN A 127 -0.98 12.11 9.06
N THR A 128 -1.90 12.99 8.65
CA THR A 128 -3.30 12.96 9.08
C THR A 128 -3.94 11.59 8.79
N SER A 129 -3.75 11.07 7.57
CA SER A 129 -4.24 9.75 7.20
C SER A 129 -3.58 8.62 7.99
N PHE A 130 -2.27 8.68 8.23
CA PHE A 130 -1.57 7.69 9.06
C PHE A 130 -2.08 7.69 10.50
N HIS A 131 -2.28 8.86 11.13
CA HIS A 131 -2.85 8.92 12.47
C HIS A 131 -4.28 8.39 12.51
N PHE A 132 -5.11 8.65 11.49
CA PHE A 132 -6.43 8.04 11.39
C PHE A 132 -6.33 6.51 11.33
N LEU A 133 -5.49 5.96 10.44
CA LEU A 133 -5.32 4.52 10.27
C LEU A 133 -4.81 3.85 11.55
N ALA A 134 -3.85 4.47 12.25
CA ALA A 134 -3.37 3.99 13.54
C ALA A 134 -4.48 3.98 14.61
N LYS A 135 -5.33 5.02 14.65
CA LYS A 135 -6.51 5.07 15.54
C LYS A 135 -7.53 3.98 15.26
N GLN A 136 -7.57 3.43 14.05
CA GLN A 136 -8.39 2.25 13.72
C GLN A 136 -7.75 0.93 14.17
N GLY A 137 -6.61 0.96 14.89
CA GLY A 137 -5.90 -0.23 15.37
C GLY A 137 -5.05 -0.92 14.31
N ILE A 138 -4.79 -0.26 13.18
CA ILE A 138 -3.97 -0.81 12.08
C ILE A 138 -2.48 -0.65 12.44
N GLU A 139 -1.72 -1.75 12.43
CA GLU A 139 -0.26 -1.70 12.59
C GLU A 139 0.38 -1.00 11.38
N LEU A 140 1.07 0.13 11.60
CA LEU A 140 1.78 0.85 10.54
C LEU A 140 3.27 0.51 10.56
N GLU A 141 3.71 -0.38 9.67
CA GLU A 141 5.10 -0.87 9.62
C GLU A 141 5.89 -0.26 8.46
N VAL A 142 7.08 0.28 8.73
CA VAL A 142 8.00 0.83 7.72
C VAL A 142 9.11 -0.19 7.44
N ARG A 143 9.19 -0.66 6.19
CA ARG A 143 10.31 -1.49 5.67
C ARG A 143 10.20 -1.72 4.16
N LYS A 144 11.35 -1.83 3.47
CA LYS A 144 11.38 -2.01 2.01
C LYS A 144 11.10 -3.44 1.61
N VAL A 145 11.80 -4.39 2.21
CA VAL A 145 11.70 -5.83 1.92
C VAL A 145 11.34 -6.63 3.17
N PRO A 146 10.85 -7.88 3.03
CA PRO A 146 10.41 -8.67 4.18
C PRO A 146 11.49 -8.97 5.24
N THR A 147 12.76 -9.00 4.83
CA THR A 147 13.92 -9.30 5.67
C THR A 147 14.38 -8.09 6.50
N ASP A 148 13.96 -6.89 6.13
CA ASP A 148 14.28 -5.69 6.88
C ASP A 148 13.57 -5.69 8.24
N ARG A 149 14.21 -5.07 9.23
CA ARG A 149 13.61 -4.83 10.54
C ARG A 149 12.36 -3.97 10.39
N LYS A 150 11.26 -4.42 11.00
CA LYS A 150 10.03 -3.61 11.13
C LYS A 150 10.28 -2.42 12.04
N VAL A 151 9.84 -1.24 11.61
CA VAL A 151 9.82 -0.01 12.42
C VAL A 151 8.40 0.53 12.45
N ASN A 152 7.90 0.93 13.61
CA ASN A 152 6.57 1.54 13.72
C ASN A 152 6.60 2.97 13.16
N LEU A 153 5.67 3.30 12.26
CA LEU A 153 5.63 4.62 11.62
C LEU A 153 5.28 5.74 12.61
N ILE A 154 4.35 5.51 13.54
CA ILE A 154 3.91 6.53 14.50
C ILE A 154 5.07 6.94 15.40
N ASP A 155 5.88 5.99 15.87
CA ASP A 155 7.09 6.29 16.64
C ASP A 155 8.07 7.20 15.88
N LEU A 156 8.14 7.10 14.55
CA LEU A 156 8.99 7.95 13.72
C LEU A 156 8.40 9.36 13.54
N LEU A 157 7.08 9.47 13.41
CA LEU A 157 6.39 10.75 13.28
C LEU A 157 6.48 11.54 14.58
N ASP A 158 6.14 10.93 15.72
CA ASP A 158 6.17 11.57 17.04
C ASP A 158 7.57 12.05 17.43
N LYS A 159 8.62 11.29 17.06
CA LYS A 159 10.01 11.70 17.28
C LYS A 159 10.39 12.93 16.46
N LYS A 160 9.88 13.05 15.24
CA LYS A 160 10.16 14.18 14.35
C LYS A 160 9.40 15.44 14.78
N GLU A 161 8.20 15.30 15.32
CA GLU A 161 7.44 16.43 15.88
C GLU A 161 8.15 17.01 17.12
N LYS A 162 8.65 16.15 18.02
CA LYS A 162 9.41 16.58 19.22
C LYS A 162 10.77 17.21 18.93
N ALA A 163 11.29 17.01 17.72
CA ALA A 163 12.59 17.56 17.29
C ALA A 163 12.44 18.88 16.50
N LYS A 164 11.21 19.35 16.26
CA LYS A 164 10.90 20.68 15.74
C LYS A 164 10.73 21.66 16.90
#